data_AF-A0AA38KB79-F1
#
_entry.id   AF-A0AA38KB79-F1
#
_cell.length_a   1.000
_cell.length_b   1.000
_cell.length_c   1.000
_cell.angle_alpha   90.00
_cell.angle_beta   90.00
_cell.angle_gamma   90.00
#
_symmetry.space_group_name_H-M   'P 1'
#
loop_
_entity.id
_entity.type
_entity.pdbx_description
1 polymer ?
#
loop_
_entity_poly.entity_id
_entity_poly.type
_entity_poly.pdbx_seq_one_letter_code
_entity_poly.pdbx_strand_id
1 'polypeptide(L)'
;MMRFDLLPSAVREHKPTMAVIKNKINKELTNNRAAAKALLLKSLGDFSPGINEFSGPYIPIVKLTNMLLSEICGASSKLTVTLPRVARVAFLRNQYVCDATIAANGGKVGSGFWDNVDTALRVVRETHKEDSIKITQVFTRILMEDRATYNDFESDENLDRLAEVLESDVEV
;
A
#
# COMPACT_ATOMS: atom_id res chain seq x y z
N MET A 1 -3.84 14.28 2.86
CA MET A 1 -4.53 15.31 3.67
C MET A 1 -5.96 15.41 3.18
N MET A 2 -6.97 15.23 4.04
CA MET A 2 -8.38 15.28 3.63
C MET A 2 -8.80 16.71 3.28
N ARG A 3 -9.51 16.86 2.17
CA ARG A 3 -10.01 18.13 1.67
C ARG A 3 -11.39 18.48 2.25
N PHE A 4 -11.47 18.69 3.56
CA PHE A 4 -12.71 19.16 4.20
C PHE A 4 -13.11 20.56 3.73
N ASP A 5 -12.18 21.30 3.11
CA ASP A 5 -12.40 22.56 2.40
C ASP A 5 -13.42 22.44 1.26
N LEU A 6 -13.63 21.25 0.69
CA LEU A 6 -14.59 21.01 -0.39
C LEU A 6 -16.03 20.77 0.10
N LEU A 7 -16.25 20.61 1.42
CA LEU A 7 -17.60 20.46 1.97
C LEU A 7 -18.30 21.83 2.04
N PRO A 8 -19.63 21.90 1.80
CA PRO A 8 -20.41 23.11 1.99
C PRO A 8 -20.23 23.68 3.41
N SER A 9 -20.18 25.01 3.56
CA SER A 9 -19.99 25.69 4.86
C SER A 9 -20.99 25.22 5.92
N ALA A 10 -22.26 25.08 5.54
CA ALA A 10 -23.32 24.58 6.40
C ALA A 10 -23.02 23.18 7.00
N VAL A 11 -22.37 22.30 6.23
CA VAL A 11 -21.97 20.96 6.70
C VAL A 11 -20.77 21.07 7.64
N ARG A 12 -19.78 21.91 7.31
CA ARG A 12 -18.54 22.08 8.10
C ARG A 12 -18.80 22.67 9.47
N GLU A 13 -19.74 23.60 9.57
CA GLU A 13 -20.11 24.29 10.81
C GLU A 13 -21.05 23.44 11.68
N HIS A 14 -21.76 22.47 11.09
CA HIS A 14 -22.65 21.58 11.81
C HIS A 14 -21.86 20.45 12.51
N LYS A 15 -21.46 20.72 13.77
CA LYS A 15 -20.63 19.82 14.60
C LYS A 15 -21.13 18.35 14.64
N PRO A 16 -22.43 18.05 14.83
CA PRO A 16 -22.90 16.67 14.84
C PRO A 16 -22.67 15.95 13.51
N THR A 17 -22.95 16.61 12.39
CA THR A 17 -22.76 16.02 11.06
C THR A 17 -21.28 15.79 10.77
N MET A 18 -20.42 16.76 11.11
CA MET A 18 -18.97 16.58 10.97
C MET A 18 -18.43 15.45 11.84
N ALA A 19 -18.95 15.24 13.05
CA ALA A 19 -18.56 14.11 13.89
C ALA A 19 -18.92 12.77 13.24
N VAL A 20 -20.14 12.65 12.69
CA VAL A 20 -20.57 11.45 11.95
C VAL A 20 -19.68 11.19 10.72
N ILE A 21 -19.40 12.23 9.93
CA ILE A 21 -18.52 12.12 8.74
C ILE A 21 -17.13 11.65 9.15
N LYS A 22 -16.50 12.28 10.15
CA LYS A 22 -15.18 11.90 10.64
C LYS A 22 -15.15 10.45 11.14
N ASN A 23 -16.15 10.05 11.92
CA ASN A 23 -16.25 8.68 12.43
C ASN A 23 -16.38 7.65 11.31
N LYS A 24 -17.22 7.93 10.30
CA LYS A 24 -17.41 7.04 9.16
C LYS A 24 -16.10 6.88 8.37
N ILE A 25 -15.40 7.99 8.10
CA ILE A 25 -14.12 7.96 7.40
C ILE A 25 -13.05 7.23 8.20
N ASN A 26 -12.92 7.51 9.51
CA ASN A 26 -11.95 6.85 10.37
C ASN A 26 -12.18 5.33 10.41
N LYS A 27 -13.45 4.91 10.48
CA LYS A 27 -13.82 3.49 10.40
C LYS A 27 -13.40 2.88 9.07
N GLU A 28 -13.70 3.56 7.96
CA GLU A 28 -13.33 3.09 6.62
C GLU A 28 -11.81 2.95 6.44
N LEU A 29 -11.05 3.97 6.83
CA LEU A 29 -9.58 3.93 6.77
C LEU A 29 -8.99 2.82 7.66
N THR A 30 -9.60 2.55 8.80
CA THR A 30 -9.21 1.45 9.69
C THR A 30 -9.47 0.10 9.03
N ASN A 31 -10.64 -0.07 8.40
CA ASN A 31 -10.99 -1.27 7.67
C ASN A 31 -10.05 -1.51 6.48
N ASN A 32 -9.78 -0.47 5.69
CA ASN A 32 -8.87 -0.55 4.54
C ASN A 32 -7.45 -0.94 4.97
N ARG A 33 -6.97 -0.38 6.09
CA ARG A 33 -5.70 -0.78 6.71
C ARG A 33 -5.72 -2.24 7.17
N ALA A 34 -6.80 -2.72 7.77
CA ALA A 34 -6.91 -4.13 8.16
C ALA A 34 -6.91 -5.06 6.95
N ALA A 35 -7.69 -4.72 5.91
CA ALA A 35 -7.77 -5.46 4.66
C ALA A 35 -6.41 -5.51 3.93
N ALA A 36 -5.71 -4.38 3.86
CA ALA A 36 -4.37 -4.32 3.28
C ALA A 36 -3.39 -5.26 4.01
N LYS A 37 -3.36 -5.25 5.34
CA LYS A 37 -2.53 -6.18 6.13
C LYS A 37 -2.88 -7.64 5.87
N ALA A 38 -4.17 -7.96 5.75
CA ALA A 38 -4.62 -9.32 5.45
C ALA A 38 -4.18 -9.78 4.05
N LEU A 39 -4.25 -8.89 3.06
CA LEU A 39 -3.77 -9.17 1.71
C LEU A 39 -2.25 -9.33 1.63
N LEU A 40 -1.49 -8.51 2.36
CA LEU A 40 -0.04 -8.66 2.47
C LEU A 40 0.33 -10.02 3.09
N LEU A 41 -0.31 -10.40 4.20
CA LEU A 41 -0.11 -11.72 4.79
C LEU A 41 -0.43 -12.85 3.81
N LYS A 42 -1.60 -12.77 3.17
CA LYS A 42 -2.05 -13.77 2.19
C LYS A 42 -1.07 -13.91 1.01
N SER A 43 -0.40 -12.82 0.63
CA SER A 43 0.57 -12.84 -0.47
C SER A 43 1.82 -13.65 -0.18
N LEU A 44 2.11 -13.91 1.09
CA LEU A 44 3.30 -14.60 1.55
C LEU A 44 3.08 -16.12 1.74
N GLY A 45 1.83 -16.59 1.72
CA GLY A 45 1.48 -17.99 1.96
C GLY A 45 1.65 -18.39 3.42
N ASP A 46 2.15 -19.60 3.66
CA ASP A 46 2.26 -20.16 5.00
C ASP A 46 3.55 -19.74 5.71
N PHE A 47 3.42 -19.38 6.98
CA PHE A 47 4.53 -19.02 7.85
C PHE A 47 4.99 -20.22 8.69
N SER A 48 6.28 -20.49 8.69
CA SER A 48 6.92 -21.58 9.42
C SER A 48 7.65 -21.05 10.66
N PRO A 49 7.10 -21.21 11.89
CA PRO A 49 7.68 -20.63 13.10
C PRO A 49 9.08 -21.13 13.44
N GLY A 50 9.42 -22.37 13.04
CA GLY A 50 10.71 -22.97 13.36
C GLY A 50 11.90 -22.33 12.65
N ILE A 51 11.66 -21.75 11.46
CA ILE A 51 12.69 -21.09 10.65
C ILE A 51 12.41 -19.59 10.45
N ASN A 52 11.28 -19.09 10.98
CA ASN A 52 10.87 -17.69 10.89
C ASN A 52 10.73 -17.20 9.43
N GLU A 53 10.26 -18.08 8.54
CA GLU A 53 10.17 -17.81 7.10
C GLU A 53 8.79 -18.12 6.54
N PHE A 54 8.44 -17.43 5.46
CA PHE A 54 7.29 -17.73 4.63
C PHE A 54 7.67 -18.72 3.54
N SER A 55 6.74 -19.60 3.15
CA SER A 55 7.02 -20.71 2.22
C SER A 55 6.13 -20.72 0.97
N GLY A 56 5.30 -19.70 0.81
CA GLY A 56 4.36 -19.61 -0.30
C GLY A 56 3.15 -20.54 -0.12
N PRO A 57 2.34 -20.76 -1.18
CA PRO A 57 2.50 -20.16 -2.51
C PRO A 57 2.42 -18.63 -2.47
N TYR A 58 3.35 -17.97 -3.16
CA TYR A 58 3.42 -16.51 -3.19
C TYR A 58 2.46 -15.92 -4.20
N ILE A 59 1.94 -14.72 -3.91
CA ILE A 59 1.20 -13.93 -4.89
C ILE A 59 2.19 -13.00 -5.60
N PRO A 60 2.25 -13.01 -6.95
CA PRO A 60 3.01 -12.05 -7.75
C PRO A 60 2.68 -10.60 -7.37
N ILE A 61 3.68 -9.72 -7.35
CA ILE A 61 3.56 -8.36 -6.82
C ILE A 61 2.60 -7.50 -7.65
N VAL A 62 2.54 -7.73 -8.96
CA VAL A 62 1.58 -7.07 -9.85
C VAL A 62 0.15 -7.50 -9.53
N LYS A 63 -0.08 -8.79 -9.31
CA LYS A 63 -1.37 -9.34 -8.89
C LYS A 63 -1.78 -8.83 -7.51
N LEU A 64 -0.86 -8.80 -6.55
CA LEU A 64 -1.10 -8.25 -5.22
C LEU A 64 -1.50 -6.76 -5.30
N THR A 65 -0.84 -5.99 -6.16
CA THR A 65 -1.17 -4.58 -6.38
C THR A 65 -2.60 -4.42 -6.91
N ASN A 66 -3.00 -5.22 -7.89
CA ASN A 66 -4.38 -5.24 -8.40
C ASN A 66 -5.41 -5.57 -7.30
N MET A 67 -5.11 -6.58 -6.48
CA MET A 67 -5.97 -7.00 -5.37
C MET A 67 -6.13 -5.88 -4.34
N LEU A 68 -5.03 -5.22 -3.95
CA LEU A 68 -5.06 -4.10 -3.00
C LEU A 68 -5.85 -2.89 -3.54
N LEU A 69 -5.66 -2.53 -4.81
CA LEU A 69 -6.41 -1.42 -5.42
C LEU A 69 -7.91 -1.74 -5.48
N SER A 70 -8.27 -2.97 -5.87
CA SER A 70 -9.66 -3.40 -5.95
C SER A 70 -10.34 -3.40 -4.58
N GLU A 71 -9.66 -3.89 -3.55
CA GLU A 71 -10.17 -3.98 -2.18
C GLU A 71 -10.32 -2.60 -1.53
N ILE A 72 -9.33 -1.72 -1.69
CA ILE A 72 -9.27 -0.43 -0.96
C ILE A 72 -10.05 0.67 -1.69
N CYS A 73 -9.99 0.69 -3.02
CA CYS A 73 -10.58 1.77 -3.82
C CYS A 73 -11.95 1.39 -4.39
N GLY A 74 -12.34 0.11 -4.27
CA GLY A 74 -13.61 -0.41 -4.76
C GLY A 74 -13.64 -0.59 -6.28
N ALA A 75 -14.63 -1.37 -6.74
CA ALA A 75 -14.80 -1.74 -8.14
C ALA A 75 -15.07 -0.55 -9.08
N SER A 76 -15.48 0.59 -8.55
CA SER A 76 -15.73 1.83 -9.31
C SER A 76 -14.48 2.68 -9.53
N SER A 77 -13.35 2.33 -8.93
CA SER A 77 -12.11 3.09 -9.10
C SER A 77 -11.44 2.76 -10.44
N LYS A 78 -11.19 3.79 -11.26
CA LYS A 78 -10.45 3.68 -12.53
C LYS A 78 -8.92 3.62 -12.31
N LEU A 79 -8.46 3.04 -11.20
CA LEU A 79 -7.04 3.05 -10.86
C LEU A 79 -6.29 1.97 -11.66
N THR A 80 -5.39 2.42 -12.52
CA THR A 80 -4.53 1.53 -13.31
C THR A 80 -3.31 1.12 -12.49
N VAL A 81 -2.90 -0.15 -12.57
CA VAL A 81 -1.63 -0.59 -11.99
C VAL A 81 -0.48 -0.03 -12.82
N THR A 82 0.45 0.65 -12.16
CA THR A 82 1.63 1.26 -12.77
C THR A 82 2.87 0.85 -11.99
N LEU A 83 4.04 0.89 -12.64
CA LEU A 83 5.30 0.50 -12.00
C LEU A 83 5.56 1.21 -10.64
N PRO A 84 5.31 2.54 -10.49
CA PRO A 84 5.45 3.20 -9.18
C PRO A 84 4.49 2.67 -8.11
N ARG A 85 3.27 2.24 -8.48
CA ARG A 85 2.32 1.64 -7.52
C ARG A 85 2.80 0.26 -7.09
N VAL A 86 3.27 -0.55 -8.04
CA VAL A 86 3.82 -1.88 -7.77
C VAL A 86 5.03 -1.78 -6.84
N ALA A 87 5.94 -0.84 -7.08
CA ALA A 87 7.09 -0.62 -6.21
C ALA A 87 6.71 -0.21 -4.78
N ARG A 88 5.65 0.59 -4.61
CA ARG A 88 5.11 0.93 -3.28
C ARG A 88 4.51 -0.28 -2.57
N VAL A 89 3.84 -1.17 -3.29
CA VAL A 89 3.31 -2.41 -2.71
C VAL A 89 4.44 -3.37 -2.34
N ALA A 90 5.50 -3.46 -3.15
CA ALA A 90 6.71 -4.23 -2.81
C ALA A 90 7.34 -3.73 -1.50
N PHE A 91 7.45 -2.41 -1.32
CA PHE A 91 7.88 -1.81 -0.07
C PHE A 91 7.00 -2.22 1.13
N LEU A 92 5.67 -2.18 0.97
CA LEU A 92 4.76 -2.61 2.04
C LEU A 92 4.92 -4.09 2.38
N ARG A 93 5.11 -4.96 1.38
CA ARG A 93 5.33 -6.39 1.58
C ARG A 93 6.66 -6.66 2.26
N ASN A 94 7.73 -5.98 1.85
CA ASN A 94 9.03 -6.04 2.50
C ASN A 94 8.94 -5.65 3.99
N GLN A 95 8.30 -4.51 4.30
CA GLN A 95 8.11 -4.09 5.68
C GLN A 95 7.27 -5.09 6.48
N TYR A 96 6.25 -5.69 5.85
CA TYR A 96 5.45 -6.72 6.50
C TYR A 96 6.31 -7.91 6.93
N VAL A 97 7.18 -8.40 6.05
CA VAL A 97 8.09 -9.51 6.36
C VAL A 97 9.06 -9.14 7.47
N CYS A 98 9.66 -7.95 7.42
CA CYS A 98 10.54 -7.47 8.50
C CYS A 98 9.82 -7.44 9.86
N ASP A 99 8.62 -6.87 9.92
CA ASP A 99 7.87 -6.77 11.17
C ASP A 99 7.38 -8.15 11.65
N ALA A 100 6.92 -9.01 10.74
CA ALA A 100 6.40 -10.34 11.05
C ALA A 100 7.49 -11.26 11.62
N THR A 101 8.71 -11.17 11.07
CA THR A 101 9.87 -11.95 11.52
C THR A 101 10.38 -11.47 12.89
N ILE A 102 10.25 -10.18 13.21
CA ILE A 102 10.60 -9.64 14.54
C ILE A 102 9.54 -9.98 15.59
N ALA A 103 8.25 -9.94 15.22
CA ALA A 103 7.16 -10.07 16.17
C ALA A 103 6.99 -11.49 16.78
N ALA A 104 7.63 -12.52 16.20
CA ALA A 104 7.51 -13.93 16.61
C ALA A 104 6.05 -14.42 16.79
N ASN A 105 5.10 -13.82 16.07
CA ASN A 105 3.67 -14.02 16.25
C ASN A 105 3.05 -14.79 15.08
N GLY A 106 3.65 -15.93 14.72
CA GLY A 106 3.17 -16.78 13.63
C GLY A 106 3.03 -16.04 12.30
N GLY A 107 3.98 -15.15 11.98
CA GLY A 107 4.01 -14.37 10.74
C GLY A 107 3.05 -13.18 10.71
N LYS A 108 2.32 -12.90 11.81
CA LYS A 108 1.37 -11.78 11.86
C LYS A 108 1.99 -10.54 12.47
N VAL A 109 1.87 -9.42 11.77
CA VAL A 109 2.27 -8.10 12.28
C VAL A 109 1.27 -7.55 13.31
N GLY A 110 1.79 -6.77 14.27
CA GLY A 110 0.99 -6.15 15.34
C GLY A 110 0.19 -4.92 14.92
N SER A 111 -0.34 -4.21 15.92
CA SER A 111 -1.03 -2.92 15.74
C SER A 111 -0.11 -1.82 15.24
N GLY A 112 1.15 -1.80 15.67
CA GLY A 112 2.17 -0.81 15.30
C GLY A 112 2.74 -0.92 13.89
N PHE A 113 2.28 -1.88 13.08
CA PHE A 113 2.78 -2.08 11.71
C PHE A 113 2.78 -0.79 10.87
N TRP A 114 1.68 -0.02 10.91
CA TRP A 114 1.57 1.20 10.11
C TRP A 114 2.50 2.31 10.61
N ASP A 115 2.76 2.38 11.91
CA ASP A 115 3.71 3.33 12.49
C ASP A 115 5.15 2.98 12.10
N ASN A 116 5.46 1.68 11.99
CA ASN A 116 6.74 1.20 11.49
C ASN A 116 6.92 1.49 10.00
N VAL A 117 5.87 1.29 9.19
CA VAL A 117 5.85 1.71 7.77
C VAL A 117 6.13 3.20 7.63
N ASP A 118 5.44 4.05 8.38
CA ASP A 118 5.64 5.51 8.35
C ASP A 118 7.06 5.88 8.79
N THR A 119 7.59 5.20 9.80
CA THR A 119 8.97 5.37 10.26
C THR A 119 9.98 4.99 9.19
N ALA A 120 9.82 3.84 8.54
CA ALA A 120 10.70 3.39 7.46
C ALA A 120 10.66 4.35 6.27
N LEU A 121 9.48 4.85 5.89
CA LEU A 121 9.33 5.86 4.84
C LEU A 121 10.06 7.17 5.19
N ARG A 122 9.93 7.63 6.44
CA ARG A 122 10.64 8.82 6.92
C ARG A 122 12.16 8.62 6.86
N VAL A 123 12.65 7.46 7.30
CA VAL A 123 14.09 7.13 7.25
C VAL A 123 14.62 7.17 5.81
N VAL A 124 13.90 6.58 4.85
CA VAL A 124 14.29 6.63 3.43
C VAL A 124 14.39 8.08 2.94
N ARG A 125 13.39 8.91 3.25
CA ARG A 125 13.35 10.32 2.85
C ARG A 125 14.49 11.15 3.46
N GLU A 126 14.70 11.02 4.76
CA GLU A 126 15.74 11.76 5.49
C GLU A 126 17.14 11.34 5.04
N THR A 127 17.38 10.03 4.87
CA THR A 127 18.67 9.48 4.42
C THR A 127 19.06 10.04 3.05
N HIS A 128 18.08 10.19 2.15
CA HIS A 128 18.30 10.70 0.80
C HIS A 128 18.02 12.19 0.65
N LYS A 129 17.82 12.93 1.76
CA LYS A 129 17.57 14.38 1.76
C LYS A 129 16.43 14.81 0.84
N GLU A 130 15.35 14.02 0.82
CA GLU A 130 14.17 14.24 -0.04
C GLU A 130 14.48 14.24 -1.56
N ASP A 131 15.61 13.67 -1.98
CA ASP A 131 16.00 13.52 -3.38
C ASP A 131 15.11 12.46 -4.07
N SER A 132 14.22 12.93 -4.95
CA SER A 132 13.22 12.09 -5.61
C SER A 132 13.83 10.97 -6.47
N ILE A 133 14.99 11.20 -7.09
CA ILE A 133 15.67 10.21 -7.93
C ILE A 133 16.21 9.10 -7.06
N LYS A 134 16.91 9.46 -5.97
CA LYS A 134 17.47 8.46 -5.04
C LYS A 134 16.39 7.68 -4.31
N ILE A 135 15.32 8.35 -3.90
CA ILE A 135 14.17 7.66 -3.29
C ILE A 135 13.57 6.68 -4.31
N THR A 136 13.38 7.09 -5.57
CA THR A 136 12.88 6.19 -6.61
C THR A 136 13.78 4.96 -6.79
N GLN A 137 15.11 5.15 -6.81
CA GLN A 137 16.08 4.04 -6.87
C GLN A 137 15.94 3.05 -5.71
N VAL A 138 15.65 3.52 -4.49
CA VAL A 138 15.38 2.64 -3.34
C VAL A 138 14.15 1.77 -3.59
N PHE A 139 13.03 2.36 -4.01
CA PHE A 139 11.81 1.61 -4.31
C PHE A 139 11.97 0.65 -5.48
N THR A 140 12.72 1.04 -6.53
CA THR A 140 13.04 0.15 -7.64
C THR A 140 13.86 -1.05 -7.18
N ARG A 141 14.89 -0.85 -6.35
CA ARG A 141 15.70 -1.95 -5.81
C ARG A 141 14.83 -2.91 -5.00
N ILE A 142 13.98 -2.39 -4.11
CA ILE A 142 13.06 -3.21 -3.30
C ILE A 142 12.12 -4.04 -4.18
N LEU A 143 11.60 -3.45 -5.27
CA LEU A 143 10.77 -4.17 -6.23
C LEU A 143 11.54 -5.31 -6.91
N MET A 144 12.78 -5.07 -7.34
CA MET A 144 13.61 -6.10 -7.97
C MET A 144 13.94 -7.24 -7.00
N GLU A 145 14.22 -6.92 -5.74
CA GLU A 145 14.45 -7.91 -4.67
C GLU A 145 13.19 -8.74 -4.38
N ASP A 146 12.01 -8.11 -4.33
CA ASP A 146 10.72 -8.82 -4.16
C ASP A 146 10.51 -9.83 -5.29
N ARG A 147 10.68 -9.40 -6.54
CA ARG A 147 10.54 -10.26 -7.72
C ARG A 147 11.50 -11.44 -7.71
N ALA A 148 12.76 -11.19 -7.38
CA ALA A 148 13.76 -12.24 -7.27
C ALA A 148 13.42 -13.23 -6.15
N THR A 149 12.94 -12.76 -5.00
CA THR A 149 12.60 -13.59 -3.84
C THR A 149 11.42 -14.51 -4.11
N TYR A 150 10.41 -14.00 -4.82
CA TYR A 150 9.14 -14.72 -5.02
C TYR A 150 8.98 -15.30 -6.43
N ASN A 151 10.07 -15.37 -7.20
CA ASN A 151 10.13 -15.85 -8.58
C ASN A 151 9.08 -15.21 -9.50
N ASP A 152 8.84 -13.91 -9.31
CA ASP A 152 7.88 -13.14 -10.07
C ASP A 152 8.57 -12.43 -11.24
N PHE A 153 8.67 -13.14 -12.36
CA PHE A 153 9.23 -12.65 -13.63
C PHE A 153 8.14 -12.33 -14.67
N GLU A 154 6.91 -12.04 -14.24
CA GLU A 154 5.85 -11.61 -15.17
C GLU A 154 6.30 -10.36 -15.96
N SER A 155 5.92 -10.30 -17.25
CA SER A 155 6.34 -9.21 -18.16
C SER A 155 5.73 -7.86 -17.76
N ASP A 156 6.57 -6.84 -17.70
CA ASP A 156 6.22 -5.44 -17.38
C ASP A 156 5.52 -4.71 -18.54
N GLU A 157 5.30 -5.38 -19.68
CA GLU A 157 4.87 -4.80 -20.97
C GLU A 157 3.63 -3.88 -20.92
N ASN A 158 2.86 -3.89 -19.81
CA ASN A 158 1.68 -3.05 -19.63
C ASN A 158 1.73 -2.06 -18.44
N LEU A 159 2.83 -2.00 -17.67
CA LEU A 159 2.92 -1.22 -16.42
C LEU A 159 3.52 0.19 -16.59
N ASP A 160 4.19 0.43 -17.72
CA ASP A 160 4.90 1.68 -18.05
C ASP A 160 4.02 2.76 -18.68
N ARG A 161 2.72 2.51 -18.84
CA ARG A 161 1.77 3.58 -19.09
C ARG A 161 1.70 4.42 -17.81
N LEU A 162 2.55 5.44 -17.70
CA LEU A 162 2.37 6.57 -16.78
C LEU A 162 0.87 6.85 -16.75
N ALA A 163 0.26 6.78 -15.57
CA ALA A 163 -1.17 6.89 -15.42
C ALA A 163 -1.68 8.09 -16.23
N GLU A 164 -2.21 7.84 -17.42
CA GLU A 164 -2.99 8.81 -18.16
C GLU A 164 -4.18 9.02 -17.25
N VAL A 165 -4.11 10.11 -16.49
CA VAL A 165 -5.31 10.67 -15.89
C VAL A 165 -6.20 10.92 -17.09
N LEU A 166 -7.23 10.09 -17.23
CA LEU A 166 -8.33 10.40 -18.14
C LEU A 166 -8.87 11.74 -17.68
N GLU A 167 -8.40 12.81 -18.32
CA GLU A 167 -9.10 14.09 -18.38
C GLU A 167 -10.39 13.82 -19.17
N SER A 168 -11.35 13.15 -18.53
CA SER A 168 -12.71 13.06 -19.05
C SER A 168 -13.50 14.20 -18.43
N ASP A 169 -13.77 15.18 -19.29
CA ASP A 169 -14.95 16.05 -19.35
C ASP A 169 -14.96 17.29 -18.45
N VAL A 170 -14.16 18.29 -18.85
CA VAL A 170 -14.61 19.70 -18.76
C VAL A 170 -15.09 20.09 -20.15
N GLU A 171 -16.34 19.76 -20.48
CA GLU A 171 -17.06 20.50 -21.52
C GLU A 171 -17.55 21.82 -20.90
N VAL A 172 -17.17 22.91 -21.57
CA VAL A 172 -17.48 24.32 -21.27
C VAL A 172 -18.94 24.62 -21.62
#